data_AF-A0A538MP59-F1
#
_entry.id   AF-A0A538MP59-F1
#
_cell.length_a   1.000
_cell.length_b   1.000
_cell.length_c   1.000
_cell.angle_alpha   90.00
_cell.angle_beta   90.00
_cell.angle_gamma   90.00
#
_symmetry.space_group_name_H-M   'P 1'
#
loop_
_entity.id
_entity.type
_entity.pdbx_description
1 polymer ?
#
loop_
_entity_poly.entity_id
_entity_poly.type
_entity_poly.pdbx_seq_one_letter_code
_entity_poly.pdbx_strand_id
1 'polypeptide(L)'
;MVKRLGWGSERPAIIALLLEFRLLGPVEALVDGQPVPLPAAKPRALLAVLLLNRNRVVSVDRLVDDLWGEEPPETATKALQGYVSQLRKGLGADRLLTKPPGYSLRVEDGELDLDRFELLVREGRELLGAGDWKAAAKRFDEALELWRGSPFVEFHAEPFARDAGARLEDARLAALEERIEADLALGRHARLVPELEELVAGEPLRERPRGQLMLALYRSGRQADALELYRRTRDTLNEELGIEPSLELQELERRMLRHDPTLERARAPTRPAEEGAPVPLTRRPQFLVLAALGLAALAAVIAAVALTGGGSSGKTASASGELRSFVDKLENFLMQSRDGRRDVAAAVDGAVSCKLTPQAARARLNRVQRNRQSLLQQAAALSVPNTEAALRASDLLQESVHASFTADGHYSDWLAGRKRCGPSGPSAELRAARTADATATRIKREFVAA
;
A
#
# COMPACT_ATOMS: atom_id res chain seq x y z
N MET A 1 -68.86 -42.88 -0.89
CA MET A 1 -69.48 -41.54 -0.89
C MET A 1 -68.47 -40.60 -0.24
N VAL A 2 -68.12 -39.48 -0.90
CA VAL A 2 -67.27 -38.36 -0.40
C VAL A 2 -65.75 -38.70 -0.25
N LYS A 3 -64.75 -37.88 -0.57
CA LYS A 3 -64.46 -36.78 -1.51
C LYS A 3 -62.93 -36.61 -1.49
N ARG A 4 -62.36 -36.06 -2.57
CA ARG A 4 -61.02 -35.48 -2.68
C ARG A 4 -60.64 -34.60 -1.48
N LEU A 5 -59.34 -34.55 -1.18
CA LEU A 5 -58.54 -33.32 -1.09
C LEU A 5 -57.06 -33.73 -1.09
N GLY A 6 -56.37 -33.47 -2.20
CA GLY A 6 -54.91 -33.37 -2.18
C GLY A 6 -54.52 -32.05 -1.54
N TRP A 7 -53.31 -31.98 -0.99
CA TRP A 7 -52.49 -30.78 -0.89
C TRP A 7 -51.04 -31.21 -1.10
N GLY A 8 -50.46 -30.77 -2.22
CA GLY A 8 -49.02 -30.77 -2.40
C GLY A 8 -48.44 -29.74 -1.43
N SER A 9 -47.54 -30.17 -0.55
CA SER A 9 -46.64 -29.25 0.12
C SER A 9 -45.40 -29.12 -0.76
N GLU A 10 -45.47 -28.25 -1.76
CA GLU A 10 -44.27 -27.59 -2.25
C GLU A 10 -43.68 -26.85 -1.05
N ARG A 11 -42.60 -27.39 -0.50
CA ARG A 11 -41.76 -26.63 0.44
C ARG A 11 -41.27 -25.42 -0.35
N PRO A 12 -41.50 -24.17 0.09
CA PRO A 12 -40.88 -23.05 -0.57
C PRO A 12 -39.38 -23.28 -0.51
N ALA A 13 -38.72 -23.23 -1.68
CA ALA A 13 -37.28 -23.13 -1.74
C ALA A 13 -36.92 -21.89 -0.91
N ILE A 14 -36.36 -22.12 0.28
CA ILE A 14 -35.75 -21.05 1.06
C ILE A 14 -34.59 -20.60 0.17
N ILE A 15 -34.77 -19.47 -0.51
CA ILE A 15 -33.67 -18.73 -1.09
C ILE A 15 -32.81 -18.38 0.12
N ALA A 16 -31.77 -19.17 0.34
CA ALA A 16 -30.80 -18.90 1.38
C ALA A 16 -30.11 -17.61 0.95
N LEU A 17 -30.47 -16.50 1.60
CA LEU A 17 -29.82 -15.22 1.43
C LEU A 17 -28.32 -15.42 1.70
N LEU A 18 -27.48 -15.15 0.71
CA LEU A 18 -26.03 -15.30 0.85
C LEU A 18 -25.52 -14.10 1.64
N LEU A 19 -25.12 -14.34 2.88
CA LEU A 19 -24.54 -13.32 3.75
C LEU A 19 -23.03 -13.34 3.61
N GLU A 20 -22.42 -12.21 3.26
CA GLU A 20 -20.97 -12.06 3.19
C GLU A 20 -20.53 -10.89 4.08
N PHE A 21 -19.52 -11.14 4.90
CA PHE A 21 -18.86 -10.16 5.75
C PHE A 21 -17.47 -9.90 5.22
N ARG A 22 -17.10 -8.62 5.21
CA ARG A 22 -15.79 -8.21 4.72
C ARG A 22 -15.07 -7.31 5.71
N LEU A 23 -13.90 -7.74 6.16
CA LEU A 23 -13.01 -7.05 7.09
C LEU A 23 -11.66 -6.65 6.49
N LEU A 24 -11.28 -7.21 5.34
CA LEU A 24 -9.99 -6.94 4.69
C LEU A 24 -10.07 -5.65 3.86
N GLY A 25 -10.32 -4.54 4.55
CA GLY A 25 -10.65 -3.23 4.00
C GLY A 25 -11.76 -2.56 4.82
N PRO A 26 -12.50 -1.59 4.26
CA PRO A 26 -13.68 -1.03 4.91
C PRO A 26 -14.69 -2.12 5.26
N VAL A 27 -15.28 -2.04 6.46
CA VAL A 27 -16.16 -3.07 7.00
C VAL A 27 -17.50 -3.06 6.28
N GLU A 28 -17.80 -4.17 5.64
CA GLU A 28 -19.04 -4.39 4.87
C GLU A 28 -19.75 -5.66 5.33
N ALA A 29 -21.07 -5.62 5.24
CA ALA A 29 -21.91 -6.80 5.21
C ALA A 29 -22.76 -6.74 3.94
N LEU A 30 -22.88 -7.87 3.24
CA LEU A 30 -23.62 -8.00 2.00
C LEU A 30 -24.67 -9.09 2.17
N VAL A 31 -25.87 -8.83 1.65
CA VAL A 31 -26.93 -9.82 1.51
C VAL A 31 -27.21 -9.97 0.02
N ASP A 32 -27.00 -11.17 -0.52
CA ASP A 32 -27.07 -11.45 -1.95
C ASP A 32 -26.22 -10.49 -2.80
N GLY A 33 -25.02 -10.18 -2.29
CA GLY A 33 -24.08 -9.25 -2.92
C GLY A 33 -24.46 -7.78 -2.83
N GLN A 34 -25.55 -7.41 -2.14
CA GLN A 34 -25.95 -6.02 -1.93
C GLN A 34 -25.53 -5.51 -0.54
N PRO A 35 -24.89 -4.33 -0.43
CA PRO A 35 -24.53 -3.73 0.85
C PRO A 35 -25.72 -3.57 1.79
N VAL A 36 -25.59 -4.12 2.99
CA VAL A 36 -26.50 -3.85 4.09
C VAL A 36 -26.27 -2.40 4.53
N PRO A 37 -27.31 -1.55 4.56
CA PRO A 37 -27.15 -0.18 5.03
C PRO A 37 -26.84 -0.21 6.53
N LEU A 38 -25.58 0.05 6.87
CA LEU A 38 -25.10 0.17 8.25
C LEU A 38 -24.82 1.65 8.58
N PRO A 39 -25.83 2.44 9.00
CA PRO A 39 -25.61 3.82 9.40
C PRO A 39 -24.90 3.90 10.77
N ALA A 40 -24.06 4.93 10.94
CA ALA A 40 -23.22 5.26 12.10
C ALA A 40 -21.95 4.40 12.30
N ALA A 41 -20.89 5.04 12.80
CA ALA A 41 -19.59 4.42 13.06
C ALA A 41 -19.66 3.32 14.15
N LYS A 42 -20.42 3.55 15.24
CA LYS A 42 -20.48 2.61 16.37
C LYS A 42 -21.18 1.28 16.06
N PRO A 43 -22.32 1.21 15.34
CA PRO A 43 -22.88 -0.06 14.88
C PRO A 43 -21.92 -0.87 13.98
N ARG A 44 -21.18 -0.22 13.08
CA ARG A 44 -20.16 -0.91 12.26
C ARG A 44 -18.94 -1.35 13.07
N ALA A 45 -18.49 -0.54 14.03
CA ALA A 45 -17.46 -0.93 14.97
C ALA A 45 -17.89 -2.16 15.80
N LEU A 46 -19.15 -2.19 16.26
CA LEU A 46 -19.71 -3.35 16.97
C LEU A 46 -19.68 -4.60 16.08
N LEU A 47 -20.08 -4.45 14.81
CA LEU A 47 -20.00 -5.55 13.85
C LEU A 47 -18.55 -6.02 13.67
N ALA A 48 -17.59 -5.11 13.53
CA ALA A 48 -16.17 -5.44 13.39
C ALA A 48 -15.64 -6.23 14.61
N VAL A 49 -15.91 -5.77 15.83
CA VAL A 49 -15.53 -6.47 17.07
C VAL A 49 -16.16 -7.86 17.16
N LEU A 50 -17.43 -7.99 16.78
CA LEU A 50 -18.12 -9.28 16.78
C LEU A 50 -17.58 -10.23 15.71
N LEU A 51 -17.19 -9.74 14.52
CA LEU A 51 -16.58 -10.55 13.46
C LEU A 51 -15.15 -11.00 13.81
N LEU A 52 -14.36 -10.12 14.45
CA LEU A 52 -13.06 -10.51 15.02
C LEU A 52 -13.21 -11.61 16.08
N ASN A 53 -14.36 -11.70 16.73
CA ASN A 53 -14.72 -12.73 17.70
C ASN A 53 -15.86 -13.65 17.20
N ARG A 54 -15.94 -13.86 15.88
CA ARG A 54 -16.99 -14.67 15.23
C ARG A 54 -17.20 -16.00 15.93
N ASN A 55 -18.46 -16.43 16.02
CA ASN A 55 -18.89 -17.68 16.65
C ASN A 55 -18.54 -17.83 18.15
N ARG A 56 -18.01 -16.78 18.80
CA ARG A 56 -17.75 -16.73 20.25
C ARG A 56 -18.68 -15.72 20.92
N VAL A 57 -18.88 -15.88 22.23
CA VAL A 57 -19.64 -14.91 23.04
C VAL A 57 -18.68 -13.81 23.49
N VAL A 58 -19.02 -12.56 23.21
CA VAL A 58 -18.35 -11.36 23.71
C VAL A 58 -19.26 -10.73 24.78
N SER A 59 -18.73 -10.50 25.97
CA SER A 59 -19.49 -9.91 27.08
C SER A 59 -19.91 -8.47 26.76
N VAL A 60 -20.99 -8.01 27.40
CA VAL A 60 -21.42 -6.60 27.31
C VAL A 60 -20.29 -5.65 27.72
N ASP A 61 -19.63 -5.92 28.85
CA ASP A 61 -18.56 -5.07 29.37
C ASP A 61 -17.41 -4.92 28.37
N ARG A 62 -16.96 -6.04 27.78
CA ARG A 62 -15.91 -6.00 26.76
C ARG A 62 -16.35 -5.25 25.51
N LEU A 63 -17.60 -5.43 25.06
CA LEU A 63 -18.12 -4.68 23.93
C LEU A 63 -18.21 -3.18 24.22
N VAL A 64 -18.47 -2.79 25.48
CA VAL A 64 -18.44 -1.39 25.89
C VAL A 64 -17.00 -0.87 25.85
N ASP A 65 -16.05 -1.60 26.42
CA ASP A 65 -14.63 -1.22 26.43
C ASP A 65 -14.07 -1.09 25.01
N ASP A 66 -14.33 -2.08 24.13
CA ASP A 66 -13.85 -2.07 22.75
C ASP A 66 -14.44 -0.90 21.93
N LEU A 67 -15.68 -0.46 22.26
CA LEU A 67 -16.37 0.62 21.54
C LEU A 67 -16.06 2.02 22.07
N TRP A 68 -15.85 2.19 23.38
CA TRP A 68 -15.72 3.51 24.02
C TRP A 68 -14.41 3.71 24.79
N GLY A 69 -13.61 2.67 25.00
CA GLY A 69 -12.36 2.76 25.76
C GLY A 69 -12.61 3.10 27.23
N GLU A 70 -11.74 3.95 27.79
CA GLU A 70 -11.75 4.30 29.22
C GLU A 70 -12.87 5.25 29.63
N GLU A 71 -13.58 5.88 28.67
CA GLU A 71 -14.61 6.88 28.94
C GLU A 71 -15.98 6.50 28.33
N PRO A 72 -16.60 5.38 28.76
CA PRO A 72 -17.93 5.02 28.29
C PRO A 72 -19.00 5.99 28.82
N PRO A 73 -20.00 6.38 28.00
CA PRO A 73 -21.13 7.15 28.50
C PRO A 73 -21.95 6.31 29.49
N GLU A 74 -22.64 6.96 30.44
CA GLU A 74 -23.54 6.27 31.39
C GLU A 74 -24.63 5.43 30.70
N THR A 75 -24.95 5.76 29.44
CA THR A 75 -25.93 5.06 28.62
C THR A 75 -25.35 3.98 27.71
N ALA A 76 -24.05 3.63 27.84
CA ALA A 76 -23.34 2.72 26.94
C ALA A 76 -24.06 1.38 26.74
N THR A 77 -24.50 0.73 27.82
CA THR A 77 -25.24 -0.55 27.75
C THR A 77 -26.55 -0.42 26.97
N LYS A 78 -27.29 0.68 27.16
CA LYS A 78 -28.54 0.96 26.44
C LYS A 78 -28.27 1.28 24.97
N ALA A 79 -27.21 2.03 24.68
CA ALA A 79 -26.77 2.33 23.32
C ALA A 79 -26.36 1.04 22.58
N LEU A 80 -25.60 0.15 23.24
CA LEU A 80 -25.20 -1.15 22.71
C LEU A 80 -26.41 -2.01 22.31
N GLN A 81 -27.45 -2.08 23.15
CA GLN A 81 -28.70 -2.77 22.82
C GLN A 81 -29.38 -2.17 21.57
N GLY A 82 -29.34 -0.85 21.43
CA GLY A 82 -29.80 -0.14 20.23
C GLY A 82 -29.02 -0.54 18.97
N TYR A 83 -27.69 -0.61 19.06
CA TYR A 83 -26.84 -1.04 17.96
C TYR A 83 -27.07 -2.50 17.57
N VAL A 84 -27.21 -3.41 18.56
CA VAL A 84 -27.58 -4.81 18.33
C VAL A 84 -28.91 -4.92 17.60
N SER A 85 -29.92 -4.11 17.99
CA SER A 85 -31.21 -4.07 17.30
C SER A 85 -31.09 -3.64 15.84
N GLN A 86 -30.24 -2.64 15.55
CA GLN A 86 -29.98 -2.20 14.18
C GLN A 86 -29.27 -3.29 13.35
N LEU A 87 -28.24 -3.93 13.90
CA LEU A 87 -27.54 -5.03 13.23
C LEU A 87 -28.47 -6.20 12.95
N ARG A 88 -29.35 -6.58 13.88
CA ARG A 88 -30.35 -7.65 13.65
C ARG A 88 -31.31 -7.35 12.51
N LYS A 89 -31.69 -6.08 12.31
CA LYS A 89 -32.55 -5.68 11.19
C LYS A 89 -31.86 -5.86 9.84
N GLY A 90 -30.55 -5.63 9.78
CA GLY A 90 -29.77 -5.77 8.54
C GLY A 90 -29.28 -7.18 8.25
N LEU A 91 -28.87 -7.92 9.28
CA LEU A 91 -28.20 -9.22 9.15
C LEU A 91 -29.13 -10.42 9.39
N GLY A 92 -30.28 -10.21 10.01
CA GLY A 92 -31.14 -11.27 10.53
C GLY A 92 -30.99 -11.46 12.04
N ALA A 93 -32.12 -11.69 12.72
CA ALA A 93 -32.16 -11.84 14.18
C ALA A 93 -31.51 -13.14 14.69
N ASP A 94 -31.48 -14.16 13.83
CA ASP A 94 -30.87 -15.47 14.05
C ASP A 94 -29.33 -15.47 13.89
N ARG A 95 -28.77 -14.46 13.23
CA ARG A 95 -27.32 -14.28 13.09
C ARG A 95 -26.68 -13.69 14.34
N LEU A 96 -27.27 -12.63 14.91
CA LEU A 96 -26.75 -11.96 16.11
C LEU A 96 -27.49 -12.43 17.38
N LEU A 97 -26.92 -13.44 18.03
CA LEU A 97 -27.52 -14.13 19.17
C LEU A 97 -27.21 -13.42 20.49
N THR A 98 -28.21 -13.27 21.35
CA THR A 98 -27.99 -12.93 22.76
C THR A 98 -27.67 -14.22 23.51
N LYS A 99 -26.45 -14.31 24.05
CA LYS A 99 -25.98 -15.43 24.87
C LYS A 99 -25.30 -14.86 26.11
N PRO A 100 -25.84 -15.06 27.32
CA PRO A 100 -25.22 -14.53 28.53
C PRO A 100 -23.72 -14.91 28.63
N PRO A 101 -22.82 -13.98 28.98
CA PRO A 101 -23.06 -12.61 29.45
C PRO A 101 -23.08 -11.53 28.35
N GLY A 102 -23.32 -11.87 27.07
CA GLY A 102 -23.38 -10.86 26.01
C GLY A 102 -23.93 -11.35 24.68
N TYR A 103 -23.16 -11.16 23.61
CA TYR A 103 -23.61 -11.40 22.24
C TYR A 103 -22.63 -12.27 21.46
N SER A 104 -23.15 -13.00 20.48
CA SER A 104 -22.36 -13.82 19.57
C SER A 104 -22.91 -13.66 18.16
N LEU A 105 -22.02 -13.37 17.20
CA LEU A 105 -22.37 -13.33 15.79
C LEU A 105 -22.05 -14.69 15.16
N ARG A 106 -23.08 -15.34 14.62
CA ARG A 106 -22.95 -16.57 13.84
C ARG A 106 -22.48 -16.25 12.43
N VAL A 107 -21.34 -16.79 12.07
CA VAL A 107 -20.73 -16.70 10.74
C VAL A 107 -20.53 -18.13 10.25
N GLU A 108 -21.14 -18.46 9.12
CA GLU A 108 -21.00 -19.77 8.49
C GLU A 108 -19.73 -19.83 7.63
N ASP A 109 -19.33 -21.04 7.26
CA ASP A 109 -18.12 -21.26 6.47
C ASP A 109 -18.17 -20.52 5.14
N GLY A 110 -17.11 -19.76 4.85
CA GLY A 110 -16.99 -18.98 3.62
C GLY A 110 -17.71 -17.63 3.62
N GLU A 111 -18.46 -17.29 4.67
CA GLU A 111 -19.15 -16.00 4.77
C GLU A 111 -18.22 -14.84 5.13
N LEU A 112 -17.03 -15.08 5.70
CA LEU A 112 -16.08 -14.04 6.09
C LEU A 112 -14.81 -14.08 5.24
N ASP A 113 -14.44 -12.95 4.64
CA ASP A 113 -13.21 -12.80 3.86
C ASP A 113 -11.93 -13.11 4.66
N LEU A 114 -11.88 -12.74 5.94
CA LEU A 114 -10.77 -13.06 6.84
C LEU A 114 -10.58 -14.57 7.02
N ASP A 115 -11.66 -15.34 7.20
CA ASP A 115 -11.58 -16.81 7.28
C ASP A 115 -11.04 -17.42 5.98
N ARG A 116 -11.51 -16.89 4.84
CA ARG A 116 -11.06 -17.33 3.51
C ARG A 116 -9.58 -17.00 3.30
N PHE A 117 -9.14 -15.82 3.72
CA PHE A 117 -7.74 -15.42 3.68
C PHE A 117 -6.87 -16.34 4.53
N GLU A 118 -7.24 -16.57 5.79
CA GLU A 118 -6.51 -17.47 6.70
C GLU A 118 -6.41 -18.90 6.14
N LEU A 119 -7.49 -19.40 5.52
CA LEU A 119 -7.51 -20.70 4.85
C LEU A 119 -6.54 -20.75 3.67
N LEU A 120 -6.63 -19.79 2.74
CA LEU A 120 -5.79 -19.74 1.54
C LEU A 120 -4.30 -19.58 1.89
N VAL A 121 -3.97 -18.77 2.90
CA VAL A 121 -2.59 -18.64 3.40
C VAL A 121 -2.08 -19.95 3.97
N ARG A 122 -2.90 -20.66 4.76
CA ARG A 122 -2.53 -21.98 5.30
C ARG A 122 -2.26 -22.99 4.18
N GLU A 123 -3.15 -23.08 3.20
CA GLU A 123 -2.97 -23.96 2.03
C GLU A 123 -1.72 -23.57 1.22
N GLY A 124 -1.48 -22.27 1.03
CA GLY A 124 -0.28 -21.74 0.39
C GLY A 124 1.00 -22.19 1.10
N ARG A 125 1.04 -22.14 2.43
CA ARG A 125 2.17 -22.61 3.26
C ARG A 125 2.38 -24.11 3.17
N GLU A 126 1.30 -24.90 3.17
CA GLU A 126 1.38 -26.35 2.99
C GLU A 126 2.01 -26.70 1.63
N LEU A 127 1.59 -26.01 0.57
CA LEU A 127 2.14 -26.18 -0.79
C LEU A 127 3.60 -25.70 -0.90
N LEU A 128 3.93 -24.59 -0.23
CA LEU A 128 5.30 -24.06 -0.14
C LEU A 128 6.22 -25.10 0.53
N GLY A 129 5.79 -25.68 1.66
CA GLY A 129 6.53 -26.74 2.35
C GLY A 129 6.69 -28.02 1.53
N ALA A 130 5.73 -28.33 0.65
CA ALA A 130 5.79 -29.46 -0.28
C ALA A 130 6.63 -29.17 -1.54
N GLY A 131 7.08 -27.94 -1.74
CA GLY A 131 7.86 -27.53 -2.91
C GLY A 131 7.03 -27.29 -4.18
N ASP A 132 5.70 -27.25 -4.09
CA ASP A 132 4.84 -26.84 -5.20
C ASP A 132 4.71 -25.31 -5.22
N TRP A 133 5.79 -24.65 -5.61
CA TRP A 133 5.91 -23.19 -5.65
C TRP A 133 4.82 -22.55 -6.52
N LYS A 134 4.40 -23.22 -7.60
CA LYS A 134 3.40 -22.69 -8.52
C LYS A 134 2.01 -22.67 -7.89
N ALA A 135 1.62 -23.76 -7.23
CA ALA A 135 0.35 -23.81 -6.54
C ALA A 135 0.35 -22.91 -5.30
N ALA A 136 1.47 -22.84 -4.57
CA ALA A 136 1.64 -21.95 -3.42
C ALA A 136 1.44 -20.48 -3.81
N ALA A 137 2.16 -19.99 -4.84
CA ALA A 137 2.03 -18.63 -5.34
C ALA A 137 0.57 -18.30 -5.68
N LYS A 138 -0.13 -19.21 -6.37
CA LYS A 138 -1.54 -19.04 -6.73
C LYS A 138 -2.44 -18.87 -5.50
N ARG A 139 -2.26 -19.67 -4.43
CA ARG A 139 -3.07 -19.55 -3.22
C ARG A 139 -2.82 -18.25 -2.48
N PHE A 140 -1.56 -17.80 -2.43
CA PHE A 140 -1.26 -16.49 -1.83
C PHE A 140 -1.82 -15.34 -2.66
N ASP A 141 -1.78 -15.41 -3.99
CA ASP A 141 -2.41 -14.41 -4.86
C ASP A 141 -3.93 -14.36 -4.63
N GLU A 142 -4.62 -15.51 -4.63
CA GLU A 142 -6.06 -15.59 -4.31
C GLU A 142 -6.37 -15.02 -2.91
N ALA A 143 -5.49 -15.21 -1.93
CA ALA A 143 -5.64 -14.65 -0.59
C ALA A 143 -5.49 -13.11 -0.61
N LEU A 144 -4.47 -12.60 -1.31
CA LEU A 144 -4.19 -11.17 -1.41
C LEU A 144 -5.27 -10.41 -2.20
N GLU A 145 -5.93 -11.05 -3.16
CA GLU A 145 -7.06 -10.49 -3.91
C GLU A 145 -8.30 -10.21 -3.05
N LEU A 146 -8.42 -10.82 -1.86
CA LEU A 146 -9.50 -10.53 -0.91
C LEU A 146 -9.36 -9.14 -0.26
N TRP A 147 -8.16 -8.56 -0.29
CA TRP A 147 -7.89 -7.25 0.31
C TRP A 147 -8.39 -6.12 -0.57
N ARG A 148 -9.24 -5.27 0.00
CA ARG A 148 -9.88 -4.11 -0.66
C ARG A 148 -9.30 -2.77 -0.21
N GLY A 149 -8.33 -2.78 0.71
CA GLY A 149 -7.70 -1.60 1.29
C GLY A 149 -7.27 -1.85 2.73
N SER A 150 -6.91 -0.77 3.43
CA SER A 150 -6.52 -0.87 4.85
C SER A 150 -7.73 -1.23 5.72
N PRO A 151 -7.60 -2.22 6.61
CA PRO A 151 -8.68 -2.65 7.48
C PRO A 151 -8.98 -1.59 8.54
N PHE A 152 -10.25 -1.42 8.87
CA PHE A 152 -10.71 -0.54 9.96
C PHE A 152 -10.33 0.94 9.82
N VAL A 153 -10.07 1.43 8.60
CA VAL A 153 -9.72 2.84 8.34
C VAL A 153 -10.76 3.81 8.90
N GLU A 154 -12.03 3.40 8.91
CA GLU A 154 -13.15 4.16 9.46
C GLU A 154 -13.22 4.18 10.99
N PHE A 155 -12.39 3.38 11.68
CA PHE A 155 -12.37 3.22 13.14
C PHE A 155 -11.03 3.60 13.78
N HIS A 156 -10.25 4.49 13.15
CA HIS A 156 -8.93 4.89 13.64
C HIS A 156 -8.93 5.48 15.07
N ALA A 157 -10.09 5.93 15.57
CA ALA A 157 -10.25 6.48 16.92
C ALA A 157 -10.64 5.41 17.96
N GLU A 158 -11.01 4.21 17.52
CA GLU A 158 -11.47 3.12 18.38
C GLU A 158 -10.32 2.22 18.84
N PRO A 159 -10.22 1.88 20.14
CA PRO A 159 -9.11 1.09 20.67
C PRO A 159 -8.90 -0.26 19.97
N PHE A 160 -9.98 -0.98 19.65
CA PHE A 160 -9.89 -2.31 19.03
C PHE A 160 -9.23 -2.27 17.64
N ALA A 161 -9.39 -1.17 16.90
CA ALA A 161 -9.02 -1.08 15.50
C ALA A 161 -7.50 -1.03 15.30
N ARG A 162 -6.78 -0.42 16.23
CA ARG A 162 -5.32 -0.26 16.15
C ARG A 162 -4.60 -1.60 16.16
N ASP A 163 -4.84 -2.41 17.20
CA ASP A 163 -4.13 -3.68 17.38
C ASP A 163 -4.62 -4.73 16.39
N ALA A 164 -5.93 -4.78 16.13
CA ALA A 164 -6.49 -5.71 15.15
C ALA A 164 -6.04 -5.35 13.73
N GLY A 165 -6.05 -4.06 13.36
CA GLY A 165 -5.61 -3.58 12.06
C GLY A 165 -4.13 -3.88 11.82
N ALA A 166 -3.26 -3.60 12.81
CA ALA A 166 -1.84 -3.90 12.71
C ALA A 166 -1.57 -5.41 12.50
N ARG A 167 -2.25 -6.28 13.27
CA ARG A 167 -2.12 -7.75 13.11
C ARG A 167 -2.57 -8.23 11.73
N LEU A 168 -3.65 -7.64 11.20
CA LEU A 168 -4.14 -7.96 9.86
C LEU A 168 -3.13 -7.53 8.80
N GLU A 169 -2.65 -6.30 8.84
CA GLU A 169 -1.63 -5.82 7.89
C GLU A 169 -0.34 -6.64 7.96
N ASP A 170 0.11 -7.01 9.16
CA ASP A 170 1.26 -7.92 9.34
C ASP A 170 1.04 -9.27 8.65
N ALA A 171 -0.19 -9.82 8.75
CA ALA A 171 -0.55 -11.05 8.08
C ALA A 171 -0.60 -10.89 6.55
N ARG A 172 -1.09 -9.75 6.04
CA ARG A 172 -1.07 -9.40 4.62
C ARG A 172 0.35 -9.38 4.07
N LEU A 173 1.23 -8.66 4.76
CA LEU A 173 2.63 -8.52 4.39
C LEU A 173 3.35 -9.87 4.45
N ALA A 174 3.05 -10.71 5.45
CA ALA A 174 3.61 -12.06 5.52
C ALA A 174 3.16 -12.94 4.33
N ALA A 175 1.89 -12.87 3.93
CA ALA A 175 1.39 -13.59 2.76
C ALA A 175 2.04 -13.09 1.46
N LEU A 176 2.25 -11.79 1.32
CA LEU A 176 2.96 -11.19 0.19
C LEU A 176 4.42 -11.65 0.12
N GLU A 177 5.13 -11.65 1.26
CA GLU A 177 6.49 -12.18 1.35
C GLU A 177 6.57 -13.66 0.96
N GLU A 178 5.63 -14.49 1.41
CA GLU A 178 5.57 -15.92 1.07
C GLU A 178 5.24 -16.15 -0.42
N ARG A 179 4.38 -15.30 -1.01
CA ARG A 179 4.14 -15.31 -2.46
C ARG A 179 5.39 -14.97 -3.25
N ILE A 180 6.09 -13.92 -2.84
CA ILE A 180 7.36 -13.49 -3.45
C ILE A 180 8.41 -14.60 -3.34
N GLU A 181 8.48 -15.30 -2.21
CA GLU A 181 9.38 -16.45 -2.04
C GLU A 181 9.08 -17.55 -3.07
N ALA A 182 7.81 -17.91 -3.25
CA ALA A 182 7.39 -18.87 -4.27
C ALA A 182 7.75 -18.39 -5.69
N ASP A 183 7.54 -17.11 -6.01
CA ASP A 183 7.89 -16.54 -7.31
C ASP A 183 9.41 -16.50 -7.57
N LEU A 184 10.21 -16.22 -6.53
CA LEU A 184 11.67 -16.30 -6.60
C LEU A 184 12.14 -17.73 -6.87
N ALA A 185 11.51 -18.73 -6.24
CA ALA A 185 11.79 -20.15 -6.49
C ALA A 185 11.44 -20.57 -7.93
N LEU A 186 10.40 -19.97 -8.52
CA LEU A 186 10.00 -20.15 -9.92
C LEU A 186 10.88 -19.38 -10.93
N GLY A 187 11.91 -18.66 -10.46
CA GLY A 187 12.82 -17.92 -11.32
C GLY A 187 12.25 -16.60 -11.87
N ARG A 188 11.21 -16.04 -11.25
CA ARG A 188 10.54 -14.80 -11.71
C ARG A 188 11.20 -13.51 -11.18
N HIS A 189 12.43 -13.59 -10.69
CA HIS A 189 13.17 -12.53 -9.99
C HIS A 189 13.12 -11.16 -10.70
N ALA A 190 13.37 -11.09 -12.00
CA ALA A 190 13.41 -9.81 -12.72
C ALA A 190 12.04 -9.08 -12.73
N ARG A 191 10.93 -9.83 -12.71
CA ARG A 191 9.57 -9.27 -12.70
C ARG A 191 9.17 -8.74 -11.32
N LEU A 192 9.78 -9.27 -10.26
CA LEU A 192 9.46 -8.91 -8.88
C LEU A 192 10.15 -7.62 -8.42
N VAL A 193 11.21 -7.16 -9.11
CA VAL A 193 12.02 -6.02 -8.66
C VAL A 193 11.17 -4.76 -8.38
N PRO A 194 10.28 -4.29 -9.27
CA PRO A 194 9.50 -3.08 -9.01
C PRO A 194 8.56 -3.20 -7.81
N GLU A 195 7.88 -4.34 -7.67
CA GLU A 195 7.00 -4.62 -6.53
C GLU A 195 7.79 -4.67 -5.22
N LEU A 196 8.96 -5.31 -5.23
CA LEU A 196 9.84 -5.38 -4.07
C LEU A 196 10.43 -4.01 -3.69
N GLU A 197 10.75 -3.16 -4.67
CA GLU A 197 11.17 -1.78 -4.42
C GLU A 197 10.06 -0.96 -3.73
N GLU A 198 8.82 -1.10 -4.18
CA GLU A 198 7.64 -0.46 -3.55
C GLU A 198 7.43 -0.99 -2.12
N LEU A 199 7.47 -2.31 -1.93
CA LEU A 199 7.32 -2.94 -0.61
C LEU A 199 8.42 -2.50 0.37
N VAL A 200 9.67 -2.46 -0.07
CA VAL A 200 10.81 -2.03 0.76
C VAL A 200 10.73 -0.55 1.14
N ALA A 201 10.19 0.29 0.25
CA ALA A 201 9.94 1.70 0.51
C ALA A 201 8.79 1.92 1.51
N GLY A 202 7.72 1.11 1.42
CA GLY A 202 6.60 1.14 2.35
C GLY A 202 6.93 0.58 3.74
N GLU A 203 7.81 -0.43 3.80
CA GLU A 203 8.15 -1.14 5.04
C GLU A 203 9.65 -0.99 5.38
N PRO A 204 10.13 0.20 5.79
CA PRO A 204 11.55 0.52 5.86
C PRO A 204 12.36 -0.26 6.91
N LEU A 205 11.70 -0.87 7.89
CA LEU A 205 12.33 -1.65 8.95
C LEU A 205 12.17 -3.17 8.77
N ARG A 206 11.43 -3.61 7.75
CA ARG A 206 11.16 -5.03 7.52
C ARG A 206 12.28 -5.64 6.68
N GLU A 207 13.04 -6.58 7.26
CA GLU A 207 14.25 -7.14 6.63
C GLU A 207 13.96 -8.18 5.53
N ARG A 208 12.89 -8.97 5.66
CA ARG A 208 12.59 -10.06 4.71
C ARG A 208 12.38 -9.56 3.26
N PRO A 209 11.59 -8.49 2.99
CA PRO A 209 11.46 -7.94 1.64
C PRO A 209 12.78 -7.41 1.09
N ARG A 210 13.67 -6.91 1.95
CA ARG A 210 15.00 -6.44 1.54
C ARG A 210 15.87 -7.60 1.09
N GLY A 211 15.89 -8.70 1.85
CA GLY A 211 16.58 -9.92 1.43
C GLY A 211 16.05 -10.48 0.11
N GLN A 212 14.73 -10.46 -0.07
CA GLN A 212 14.09 -10.86 -1.33
C GLN A 212 14.47 -9.94 -2.49
N LEU A 213 14.51 -8.62 -2.29
CA LEU A 213 14.96 -7.65 -3.29
C LEU A 213 16.44 -7.81 -3.61
N MET A 214 17.30 -7.98 -2.61
CA MET A 214 18.72 -8.28 -2.80
C MET A 214 18.90 -9.52 -3.69
N LEU A 215 18.18 -10.60 -3.39
CA LEU A 215 18.24 -11.83 -4.19
C LEU A 215 17.71 -11.62 -5.62
N ALA A 216 16.62 -10.88 -5.78
CA ALA A 216 16.04 -10.57 -7.08
C ALA A 216 16.99 -9.75 -7.96
N LEU A 217 17.62 -8.72 -7.39
CA LEU A 217 18.62 -7.88 -8.04
C LEU A 217 19.85 -8.70 -8.43
N TYR A 218 20.39 -9.50 -7.49
CA TYR A 218 21.54 -10.35 -7.75
C TYR A 218 21.30 -11.33 -8.91
N ARG A 219 20.18 -12.06 -8.89
CA ARG A 219 19.80 -13.00 -9.97
C ARG A 219 19.53 -12.30 -11.30
N SER A 220 19.20 -11.01 -11.28
CA SER A 220 19.05 -10.16 -12.47
C SER A 220 20.38 -9.60 -12.99
N GLY A 221 21.53 -10.05 -12.45
CA GLY A 221 22.86 -9.53 -12.81
C GLY A 221 23.19 -8.16 -12.20
N ARG A 222 22.35 -7.65 -11.28
CA ARG A 222 22.49 -6.34 -10.62
C ARG A 222 23.13 -6.48 -9.22
N GLN A 223 24.25 -7.19 -9.12
CA GLN A 223 24.93 -7.45 -7.84
C GLN A 223 25.32 -6.16 -7.11
N ALA A 224 25.80 -5.14 -7.83
CA ALA A 224 26.17 -3.86 -7.22
C ALA A 224 24.97 -3.19 -6.51
N ASP A 225 23.79 -3.24 -7.13
CA ASP A 225 22.56 -2.70 -6.55
C ASP A 225 22.10 -3.52 -5.32
N ALA A 226 22.24 -4.84 -5.36
CA ALA A 226 21.92 -5.71 -4.22
C ALA A 226 22.80 -5.41 -3.00
N LEU A 227 24.11 -5.24 -3.19
CA LEU A 227 25.04 -4.91 -2.11
C LEU A 227 24.87 -3.46 -1.62
N GLU A 228 24.51 -2.53 -2.51
CA GLU A 228 24.15 -1.17 -2.12
C GLU A 228 22.88 -1.13 -1.27
N LEU A 229 21.86 -1.93 -1.62
CA LEU A 229 20.65 -2.07 -0.81
C LEU A 229 20.94 -2.60 0.60
N TYR A 230 21.86 -3.57 0.72
CA TYR A 230 22.30 -4.06 2.03
C TYR A 230 22.95 -2.95 2.88
N ARG A 231 23.88 -2.18 2.29
CA ARG A 231 24.51 -1.04 2.99
C ARG A 231 23.49 -0.04 3.51
N ARG A 232 22.54 0.37 2.66
CA ARG A 232 21.46 1.28 3.06
C ARG A 232 20.55 0.70 4.15
N THR A 233 20.29 -0.61 4.09
CA THR A 233 19.52 -1.32 5.10
C THR A 233 20.24 -1.30 6.44
N ARG A 234 21.53 -1.63 6.46
CA ARG A 234 22.35 -1.58 7.66
C ARG A 234 22.37 -0.19 8.28
N ASP A 235 22.56 0.84 7.47
CA ASP A 235 22.52 2.23 7.94
C ASP A 235 21.16 2.57 8.54
N THR A 236 20.06 2.16 7.89
CA THR A 236 18.69 2.40 8.37
C THR A 236 18.42 1.70 9.71
N LEU A 237 18.79 0.42 9.86
CA LEU A 237 18.57 -0.34 11.10
C LEU A 237 19.43 0.19 12.26
N ASN A 238 20.67 0.57 11.96
CA ASN A 238 21.56 1.16 12.95
C ASN A 238 21.06 2.53 13.41
N GLU A 239 20.64 3.39 12.47
CA GLU A 239 20.13 4.72 12.77
C GLU A 239 18.78 4.70 13.51
N GLU A 240 17.83 3.84 13.09
CA GLU A 240 16.47 3.83 13.65
C GLU A 240 16.33 3.01 14.92
N LEU A 241 17.03 1.87 15.00
CA LEU A 241 16.84 0.89 16.06
C LEU A 241 18.11 0.63 16.88
N GLY A 242 19.28 1.10 16.42
CA GLY A 242 20.56 0.84 17.09
C GLY A 242 21.01 -0.62 16.95
N ILE A 243 20.49 -1.34 15.95
CA ILE A 243 20.79 -2.77 15.73
C ILE A 243 21.50 -3.00 14.40
N GLU A 244 22.22 -4.11 14.32
CA GLU A 244 22.77 -4.62 13.06
C GLU A 244 21.72 -5.47 12.32
N PRO A 245 21.85 -5.63 10.98
CA PRO A 245 21.01 -6.55 10.23
C PRO A 245 21.02 -7.96 10.79
N SER A 246 19.90 -8.67 10.60
CA SER A 246 19.73 -10.09 10.92
C SER A 246 20.83 -10.98 10.32
N LEU A 247 21.08 -12.13 10.94
CA LEU A 247 22.10 -13.08 10.47
C LEU A 247 21.78 -13.60 9.07
N GLU A 248 20.50 -13.77 8.76
CA GLU A 248 19.99 -14.15 7.45
C GLU A 248 20.40 -13.14 6.38
N LEU A 249 20.27 -11.84 6.65
CA LEU A 249 20.63 -10.79 5.70
C LEU A 249 22.16 -10.64 5.55
N GLN A 250 22.90 -10.73 6.67
CA GLN A 250 24.37 -10.75 6.65
C GLN A 250 24.91 -11.93 5.83
N GLU A 251 24.31 -13.10 6.00
CA GLU A 251 24.73 -14.30 5.26
C GLU A 251 24.41 -14.20 3.77
N LEU A 252 23.28 -13.58 3.41
CA LEU A 252 22.94 -13.30 2.02
C LEU A 252 24.00 -12.40 1.36
N GLU A 253 24.41 -11.32 2.03
CA GLU A 253 25.51 -10.44 1.56
C GLU A 253 26.80 -11.25 1.33
N ARG A 254 27.21 -12.07 2.31
CA ARG A 254 28.43 -12.88 2.20
C ARG A 254 28.40 -13.84 1.03
N ARG A 255 27.26 -14.50 0.79
CA ARG A 255 27.08 -15.41 -0.36
C ARG A 255 27.15 -14.65 -1.68
N MET A 256 26.57 -13.46 -1.76
CA MET A 256 26.67 -12.62 -2.96
C MET A 256 28.09 -12.17 -3.24
N LEU A 257 28.86 -11.78 -2.22
CA LEU A 257 30.27 -11.40 -2.37
C LEU A 257 31.15 -12.56 -2.82
N ARG A 258 30.80 -13.80 -2.45
CA ARG A 258 31.51 -15.03 -2.82
C ARG A 258 31.03 -15.67 -4.12
N HIS A 259 30.03 -15.09 -4.78
CA HIS A 259 29.37 -15.68 -5.94
C HIS A 259 28.89 -17.12 -5.68
N ASP A 260 28.26 -17.35 -4.52
CA ASP A 260 27.83 -18.67 -4.10
C ASP A 260 26.84 -19.29 -5.13
N PRO A 261 27.14 -20.47 -5.70
CA PRO A 261 26.30 -21.10 -6.73
C PRO A 261 24.92 -21.50 -6.22
N THR A 262 24.69 -21.56 -4.91
CA THR A 262 23.36 -21.82 -4.34
C THR A 262 22.39 -20.66 -4.56
N LEU A 263 22.90 -19.44 -4.78
CA LEU A 263 22.08 -18.26 -5.08
C LEU A 263 21.49 -18.32 -6.50
N GLU A 264 22.13 -19.02 -7.42
CA GLU A 264 21.72 -19.15 -8.84
C GLU A 264 20.57 -20.13 -9.06
N ARG A 265 20.02 -20.74 -7.99
CA ARG A 265 18.98 -21.77 -8.11
C ARG A 265 17.65 -21.17 -8.60
N ALA A 266 17.52 -21.11 -9.92
CA ALA A 266 16.32 -21.31 -10.73
C ALA A 266 16.72 -21.54 -12.21
N ARG A 267 17.71 -22.39 -12.49
CA ARG A 267 17.78 -23.00 -13.81
C ARG A 267 16.71 -24.08 -13.82
N ALA A 268 15.57 -23.82 -14.46
CA ALA A 268 14.70 -24.89 -14.92
C ALA A 268 15.61 -25.95 -15.57
N PRO A 269 15.40 -27.26 -15.34
CA PRO A 269 16.19 -28.27 -16.03
C PRO A 269 16.13 -27.95 -17.51
N THR A 270 17.25 -27.48 -18.07
CA THR A 270 17.46 -27.44 -19.51
C THR A 270 17.16 -28.87 -19.93
N ARG A 271 16.05 -29.06 -20.67
CA ARG A 271 15.86 -30.32 -21.39
C ARG A 271 17.19 -30.61 -22.08
N PRO A 272 17.72 -31.85 -22.02
CA PRO A 272 18.90 -32.20 -22.79
C PRO A 272 18.68 -31.68 -24.20
N ALA A 273 19.58 -30.82 -24.68
CA ALA A 273 19.55 -30.39 -26.06
C ALA A 273 19.61 -31.68 -26.88
N GLU A 274 18.53 -31.99 -27.60
CA GLU A 274 18.60 -33.01 -28.62
C GLU A 274 19.63 -32.53 -29.63
N GLU A 275 20.77 -33.19 -29.58
CA GLU A 275 21.88 -33.05 -30.50
C GLU A 275 21.41 -33.57 -31.86
N GLY A 276 21.20 -32.66 -32.80
CA GLY A 276 21.16 -32.99 -34.23
C GLY A 276 19.91 -32.57 -35.01
N ALA A 277 19.88 -31.31 -35.44
CA ALA A 277 19.38 -30.98 -36.78
C ALA A 277 20.04 -29.66 -37.27
N PRO A 278 20.62 -29.62 -38.47
CA PRO A 278 21.26 -28.41 -38.99
C PRO A 278 20.19 -27.38 -39.35
N VAL A 279 20.26 -26.20 -38.73
CA VAL A 279 19.45 -25.04 -39.12
C VAL A 279 20.04 -24.43 -40.40
N PRO A 280 19.29 -24.33 -41.52
CA PRO A 280 19.80 -23.68 -42.71
C PRO A 280 19.83 -22.16 -42.51
N LEU A 281 21.00 -21.56 -42.76
CA LEU A 281 21.20 -20.12 -42.85
C LEU A 281 20.47 -19.59 -44.09
N THR A 282 19.28 -19.02 -43.94
CA THR A 282 18.61 -18.30 -45.02
C THR A 282 19.02 -16.83 -45.05
N ARG A 283 19.74 -16.50 -46.13
CA ARG A 283 20.10 -15.18 -46.67
C ARG A 283 19.03 -14.09 -46.48
N ARG A 284 19.50 -12.89 -46.13
CA ARG A 284 18.84 -11.60 -46.45
C ARG A 284 18.72 -11.43 -47.96
N PRO A 285 17.65 -10.78 -48.46
CA PRO A 285 17.76 -9.94 -49.64
C PRO A 285 17.39 -8.48 -49.32
N GLN A 286 18.23 -7.60 -49.86
CA GLN A 286 18.02 -6.17 -50.01
C GLN A 286 17.20 -5.97 -51.29
N PHE A 287 16.08 -5.24 -51.24
CA PHE A 287 15.60 -4.49 -52.41
C PHE A 287 14.98 -3.18 -51.94
N LEU A 288 15.56 -2.08 -52.42
CA LEU A 288 15.13 -0.70 -52.28
C LEU A 288 14.02 -0.40 -53.31
N VAL A 289 13.03 0.38 -52.84
CA VAL A 289 12.39 1.51 -53.52
C VAL A 289 11.62 1.26 -54.82
N LEU A 290 10.32 1.52 -54.77
CA LEU A 290 9.42 2.25 -55.70
C LEU A 290 7.99 1.94 -55.20
N ALA A 291 7.02 2.83 -55.04
CA ALA A 291 6.84 4.26 -55.18
C ALA A 291 5.54 4.53 -54.37
N ALA A 292 5.51 5.46 -53.42
CA ALA A 292 4.88 6.75 -53.64
C ALA A 292 3.66 6.69 -54.57
N LEU A 293 2.49 6.25 -54.08
CA LEU A 293 1.13 6.54 -54.61
C LEU A 293 0.05 5.84 -53.73
N GLY A 294 0.05 6.09 -52.42
CA GLY A 294 -0.92 5.47 -51.50
C GLY A 294 -1.41 6.35 -50.34
N LEU A 295 -1.02 7.62 -50.30
CA LEU A 295 -1.22 8.50 -49.15
C LEU A 295 -2.09 9.73 -49.42
N ALA A 296 -2.83 9.74 -50.54
CA ALA A 296 -3.75 10.83 -50.88
C ALA A 296 -5.24 10.43 -50.90
N ALA A 297 -5.59 9.15 -50.67
CA ALA A 297 -6.98 8.69 -50.76
C ALA A 297 -7.67 8.40 -49.41
N LEU A 298 -6.94 8.39 -48.29
CA LEU A 298 -7.54 8.14 -46.96
C LEU A 298 -7.84 9.42 -46.17
N ALA A 299 -7.25 10.56 -46.56
CA ALA A 299 -7.52 11.87 -45.97
C ALA A 299 -8.86 12.50 -46.46
N ALA A 300 -9.45 11.98 -47.54
CA ALA A 300 -10.71 12.50 -48.08
C ALA A 300 -11.98 11.76 -47.58
N VAL A 301 -11.83 10.60 -46.91
CA VAL A 301 -12.98 9.84 -46.37
C VAL A 301 -13.22 10.17 -44.89
N ILE A 302 -12.19 10.59 -44.13
CA ILE A 302 -12.33 11.02 -42.74
C ILE A 302 -12.95 12.44 -42.63
N ALA A 303 -12.84 13.26 -43.68
CA ALA A 303 -13.42 14.60 -43.73
C ALA A 303 -14.94 14.63 -44.08
N ALA A 304 -15.52 13.52 -44.54
CA ALA A 304 -16.94 13.45 -44.90
C ALA A 304 -17.86 12.87 -43.81
N VAL A 305 -17.30 12.23 -42.77
CA VAL A 305 -18.08 11.69 -41.62
C VAL A 305 -18.05 12.63 -40.42
N ALA A 306 -17.24 13.70 -40.45
CA ALA A 306 -17.14 14.68 -39.36
C ALA A 306 -18.23 15.78 -39.37
N LEU A 307 -19.17 15.78 -40.32
CA LEU A 307 -20.21 16.82 -40.41
C LEU A 307 -21.65 16.33 -40.18
N THR A 308 -21.87 15.05 -39.86
CA THR A 308 -23.19 14.61 -39.37
C THR A 308 -23.04 13.49 -38.34
N GLY A 309 -23.44 13.75 -37.09
CA GLY A 309 -23.62 12.71 -36.07
C GLY A 309 -22.74 12.90 -34.84
N GLY A 310 -23.37 13.35 -33.75
CA GLY A 310 -22.73 13.58 -32.46
C GLY A 310 -22.29 12.30 -31.75
N GLY A 311 -21.39 12.49 -30.76
CA GLY A 311 -21.02 11.44 -29.81
C GLY A 311 -19.54 11.43 -29.43
N SER A 312 -18.98 12.52 -28.90
CA SER A 312 -17.67 12.47 -28.23
C SER A 312 -17.84 12.08 -26.76
N SER A 313 -17.89 10.78 -26.47
CA SER A 313 -17.84 10.23 -25.09
C SER A 313 -16.52 9.53 -24.75
N GLY A 314 -15.48 9.64 -25.59
CA GLY A 314 -14.18 8.96 -25.37
C GLY A 314 -13.03 9.83 -24.85
N LYS A 315 -13.03 11.15 -25.08
CA LYS A 315 -11.90 12.03 -24.70
C LYS A 315 -12.03 12.67 -23.32
N THR A 316 -13.25 12.86 -22.83
CA THR A 316 -13.50 13.45 -21.51
C THR A 316 -13.16 12.50 -20.37
N ALA A 317 -13.36 11.19 -20.55
CA ALA A 317 -12.99 10.18 -19.56
C ALA A 317 -11.46 10.08 -19.35
N SER A 318 -10.67 10.08 -20.43
CA SER A 318 -9.19 10.04 -20.34
C SER A 318 -8.61 11.31 -19.73
N ALA A 319 -9.08 12.49 -20.18
CA ALA A 319 -8.65 13.77 -19.62
C ALA A 319 -9.03 13.94 -18.14
N SER A 320 -10.20 13.41 -17.74
CA SER A 320 -10.61 13.39 -16.33
C SER A 320 -9.78 12.41 -15.48
N GLY A 321 -9.38 11.26 -16.05
CA GLY A 321 -8.54 10.27 -15.38
C GLY A 321 -7.09 10.75 -15.19
N GLU A 322 -6.52 11.39 -16.21
CA GLU A 322 -5.19 12.01 -16.14
C GLU A 322 -5.17 13.16 -15.12
N LEU A 323 -6.19 14.03 -15.13
CA LEU A 323 -6.31 15.11 -14.15
C LEU A 323 -6.48 14.58 -12.72
N ARG A 324 -7.28 13.53 -12.52
CA ARG A 324 -7.47 12.90 -11.20
C ARG A 324 -6.18 12.27 -10.68
N SER A 325 -5.49 11.50 -11.52
CA SER A 325 -4.17 10.93 -11.22
C SER A 325 -3.13 12.01 -10.90
N PHE A 326 -3.16 13.15 -11.61
CA PHE A 326 -2.30 14.29 -11.32
C PHE A 326 -2.61 14.90 -9.95
N VAL A 327 -3.89 15.15 -9.63
CA VAL A 327 -4.32 15.69 -8.33
C VAL A 327 -3.96 14.74 -7.18
N ASP A 328 -4.24 13.44 -7.30
CA ASP A 328 -3.92 12.44 -6.27
C ASP A 328 -2.40 12.44 -5.96
N LYS A 329 -1.56 12.59 -7.00
CA LYS A 329 -0.11 12.71 -6.84
C LYS A 329 0.27 14.02 -6.16
N LEU A 330 -0.35 15.15 -6.50
CA LEU A 330 -0.12 16.43 -5.82
C LEU A 330 -0.49 16.37 -4.33
N GLU A 331 -1.60 15.71 -3.96
CA GLU A 331 -1.98 15.51 -2.56
C GLU A 331 -0.93 14.70 -1.79
N ASN A 332 -0.40 13.64 -2.41
CA ASN A 332 0.70 12.86 -1.84
C ASN A 332 1.97 13.71 -1.65
N PHE A 333 2.34 14.53 -2.63
CA PHE A 333 3.47 15.48 -2.50
C PHE A 333 3.25 16.49 -1.37
N LEU A 334 2.02 16.99 -1.21
CA LEU A 334 1.65 17.92 -0.14
C LEU A 334 1.77 17.30 1.25
N MET A 335 1.32 16.04 1.40
CA MET A 335 1.47 15.28 2.64
C MET A 335 2.93 15.08 3.01
N GLN A 336 3.74 14.54 2.08
CA GLN A 336 5.18 14.31 2.31
C GLN A 336 5.93 15.61 2.62
N SER A 337 5.57 16.71 1.94
CA SER A 337 6.13 18.04 2.19
C SER A 337 5.72 18.59 3.57
N ARG A 338 4.52 18.28 4.07
CA ARG A 338 4.07 18.69 5.42
C ARG A 338 4.85 17.96 6.50
N ASP A 339 5.05 16.66 6.34
CA ASP A 339 5.74 15.83 7.32
C ASP A 339 7.24 16.17 7.35
N GLY A 340 7.88 16.32 6.18
CA GLY A 340 9.26 16.81 6.12
C GLY A 340 9.47 18.19 6.76
N ARG A 341 8.46 19.08 6.76
CA ARG A 341 8.55 20.35 7.49
C ARG A 341 8.49 20.16 9.01
N ARG A 342 7.63 19.26 9.50
CA ARG A 342 7.57 18.94 10.93
C ARG A 342 8.89 18.36 11.41
N ASP A 343 9.53 17.53 10.59
CA ASP A 343 10.83 16.95 10.90
C ASP A 343 11.94 17.99 10.96
N VAL A 344 11.97 18.95 10.02
CA VAL A 344 12.90 20.08 10.05
C VAL A 344 12.68 20.92 11.31
N ALA A 345 11.43 21.26 11.63
CA ALA A 345 11.10 22.02 12.83
C ALA A 345 11.54 21.27 14.10
N ALA A 346 11.24 19.96 14.20
CA ALA A 346 11.66 19.14 15.34
C ALA A 346 13.18 19.01 15.46
N ALA A 347 13.91 18.91 14.34
CA ALA A 347 15.37 18.87 14.34
C ALA A 347 15.98 20.20 14.81
N VAL A 348 15.47 21.32 14.29
CA VAL A 348 15.92 22.67 14.65
C VAL A 348 15.57 22.97 16.10
N ASP A 349 14.33 22.74 16.53
CA ASP A 349 13.89 22.97 17.91
C ASP A 349 14.63 22.07 18.89
N GLY A 350 14.88 20.81 18.52
CA GLY A 350 15.71 19.90 19.30
C GLY A 350 17.14 20.41 19.46
N ALA A 351 17.75 20.96 18.41
CA ALA A 351 19.08 21.55 18.46
C ALA A 351 19.15 22.87 19.24
N VAL A 352 18.09 23.68 19.19
CA VAL A 352 17.99 24.94 19.95
C VAL A 352 17.76 24.67 21.44
N SER A 353 16.87 23.74 21.76
CA SER A 353 16.52 23.37 23.14
C SER A 353 17.49 22.38 23.80
N CYS A 354 18.55 21.99 23.09
CA CYS A 354 19.52 20.98 23.54
C CYS A 354 18.94 19.59 23.85
N LYS A 355 17.77 19.27 23.29
CA LYS A 355 17.23 17.91 23.26
C LYS A 355 17.96 17.03 22.24
N LEU A 356 18.58 17.64 21.23
CA LEU A 356 19.40 16.97 20.22
C LEU A 356 20.79 17.58 20.17
N THR A 357 21.80 16.75 19.95
CA THR A 357 23.14 17.23 19.59
C THR A 357 23.10 17.85 18.19
N PRO A 358 23.99 18.81 17.85
CA PRO A 358 24.05 19.36 16.50
C PRO A 358 24.22 18.30 15.41
N GLN A 359 24.98 17.25 15.70
CA GLN A 359 25.16 16.12 14.79
C GLN A 359 23.87 15.31 14.59
N ALA A 360 23.13 15.01 15.67
CA ALA A 360 21.87 14.29 15.59
C ALA A 360 20.79 15.11 14.86
N ALA A 361 20.72 16.41 15.12
CA ALA A 361 19.83 17.31 14.39
C ALA A 361 20.21 17.39 12.89
N ARG A 362 21.50 17.44 12.57
CA ARG A 362 21.97 17.47 11.17
C ARG A 362 21.68 16.16 10.44
N ALA A 363 21.80 15.03 11.12
CA ALA A 363 21.41 13.73 10.57
C ALA A 363 19.91 13.69 10.20
N ARG A 364 19.03 14.23 11.08
CA ARG A 364 17.60 14.38 10.78
C ARG A 364 17.33 15.31 9.59
N LEU A 365 18.01 16.45 9.51
CA LEU A 365 17.89 17.34 8.34
C LEU A 365 18.37 16.68 7.05
N ASN A 366 19.49 15.96 7.07
CA ASN A 366 20.00 15.25 5.90
C ASN A 366 19.01 14.20 5.39
N ARG A 367 18.24 13.56 6.28
CA ARG A 367 17.15 12.67 5.89
C ARG A 367 16.04 13.41 5.17
N VAL A 368 15.60 14.54 5.70
CA VAL A 368 14.58 15.38 5.04
C VAL A 368 15.08 15.83 3.65
N GLN A 369 16.34 16.23 3.53
CA GLN A 369 16.94 16.60 2.25
C GLN A 369 16.95 15.46 1.24
N ARG A 370 17.29 14.22 1.66
CA ARG A 370 17.24 13.04 0.78
C ARG A 370 15.81 12.75 0.32
N ASN A 371 14.83 12.84 1.22
CA ASN A 371 13.43 12.67 0.87
C ASN A 371 12.98 13.74 -0.14
N ARG A 372 13.35 15.00 0.07
CA ARG A 372 13.05 16.10 -0.87
C ARG A 372 13.76 15.93 -2.23
N GLN A 373 14.96 15.37 -2.26
CA GLN A 373 15.65 15.03 -3.50
C GLN A 373 14.89 13.96 -4.30
N SER A 374 14.36 12.94 -3.61
CA SER A 374 13.48 11.95 -4.24
C SER A 374 12.20 12.60 -4.76
N LEU A 375 11.60 13.53 -4.01
CA LEU A 375 10.42 14.27 -4.45
C LEU A 375 10.66 15.08 -5.72
N LEU A 376 11.82 15.75 -5.85
CA LEU A 376 12.18 16.47 -7.08
C LEU A 376 12.26 15.54 -8.29
N GLN A 377 12.83 14.35 -8.12
CA GLN A 377 12.91 13.36 -9.20
C GLN A 377 11.52 12.83 -9.59
N GLN A 378 10.67 12.57 -8.61
CA GLN A 378 9.29 12.13 -8.85
C GLN A 378 8.44 13.24 -9.51
N ALA A 379 8.61 14.49 -9.08
CA ALA A 379 7.95 15.65 -9.68
C ALA A 379 8.40 15.90 -11.12
N ALA A 380 9.69 15.70 -11.43
CA ALA A 380 10.21 15.79 -12.80
C ALA A 380 9.67 14.68 -13.72
N ALA A 381 9.29 13.53 -13.15
CA ALA A 381 8.68 12.41 -13.87
C ALA A 381 7.14 12.47 -13.91
N LEU A 382 6.53 13.50 -13.32
CA LEU A 382 5.08 13.64 -13.25
C LEU A 382 4.51 13.93 -14.64
N SER A 383 3.53 13.12 -15.07
CA SER A 383 2.74 13.43 -16.27
C SER A 383 1.80 14.59 -15.94
N VAL A 384 2.09 15.76 -16.51
CA VAL A 384 1.31 16.99 -16.29
C VAL A 384 0.27 17.13 -17.41
N PRO A 385 -1.03 17.17 -17.08
CA PRO A 385 -2.07 17.48 -18.06
C PRO A 385 -1.77 18.81 -18.76
N ASN A 386 -2.01 18.90 -20.07
CA ASN A 386 -1.79 20.13 -20.84
C ASN A 386 -2.90 21.16 -20.60
N THR A 387 -3.07 21.59 -19.36
CA THR A 387 -3.97 22.67 -18.95
C THR A 387 -3.16 23.75 -18.26
N GLU A 388 -3.58 25.01 -18.41
CA GLU A 388 -2.90 26.15 -17.80
C GLU A 388 -2.76 26.00 -16.28
N ALA A 389 -3.81 25.51 -15.62
CA ALA A 389 -3.81 25.27 -14.18
C ALA A 389 -2.83 24.17 -13.76
N ALA A 390 -2.77 23.03 -14.48
CA ALA A 390 -1.88 21.93 -14.13
C ALA A 390 -0.40 22.27 -14.38
N LEU A 391 -0.10 23.00 -15.46
CA LEU A 391 1.26 23.51 -15.73
C LEU A 391 1.70 24.48 -14.63
N ARG A 392 0.83 25.43 -14.27
CA ARG A 392 1.11 26.39 -13.19
C ARG A 392 1.31 25.70 -11.83
N ALA A 393 0.48 24.70 -11.50
CA ALA A 393 0.63 23.92 -10.28
C ALA A 393 1.94 23.11 -10.26
N SER A 394 2.35 22.55 -11.41
CA SER A 394 3.62 21.84 -11.54
C SER A 394 4.83 22.77 -11.33
N ASP A 395 4.83 23.96 -11.94
CA ASP A 395 5.91 24.94 -11.78
C ASP A 395 6.04 25.39 -10.31
N LEU A 396 4.91 25.73 -9.68
CA LEU A 396 4.87 26.11 -8.27
C LEU A 396 5.29 24.96 -7.33
N LEU A 397 4.97 23.71 -7.67
CA LEU A 397 5.45 22.54 -6.93
C LEU A 397 6.98 22.48 -6.99
N GLN A 398 7.57 22.52 -8.19
CA GLN A 398 9.02 22.46 -8.37
C GLN A 398 9.73 23.61 -7.65
N GLU A 399 9.21 24.84 -7.77
CA GLU A 399 9.73 26.01 -7.07
C GLU A 399 9.64 25.85 -5.54
N SER A 400 8.52 25.33 -5.04
CA SER A 400 8.32 25.13 -3.59
C SER A 400 9.28 24.09 -3.01
N VAL A 401 9.56 23.00 -3.73
CA VAL A 401 10.48 21.95 -3.28
C VAL A 401 11.92 22.48 -3.35
N HIS A 402 12.29 23.22 -4.40
CA HIS A 402 13.60 23.84 -4.51
C HIS A 402 13.86 24.86 -3.38
N ALA A 403 12.89 25.75 -3.11
CA ALA A 403 13.00 26.71 -2.01
C ALA A 403 13.12 26.03 -0.65
N SER A 404 12.40 24.93 -0.44
CA SER A 404 12.49 24.11 0.78
C SER A 404 13.86 23.44 0.92
N PHE A 405 14.42 22.92 -0.17
CA PHE A 405 15.77 22.35 -0.18
C PHE A 405 16.84 23.38 0.18
N THR A 406 16.75 24.59 -0.36
CA THR A 406 17.64 25.72 -0.03
C THR A 406 17.55 26.08 1.45
N ALA A 407 16.33 26.13 2.02
CA ALA A 407 16.14 26.39 3.45
C ALA A 407 16.81 25.32 4.33
N ASP A 408 16.69 24.04 3.98
CA ASP A 408 17.35 22.96 4.70
C ASP A 408 18.87 23.06 4.61
N GLY A 409 19.41 23.48 3.45
CA GLY A 409 20.83 23.73 3.26
C GLY A 409 21.36 24.72 4.29
N HIS A 410 20.68 25.87 4.44
CA HIS A 410 21.03 26.86 5.45
C HIS A 410 20.94 26.34 6.88
N TYR A 411 19.93 25.52 7.22
CA TYR A 411 19.86 24.88 8.54
C TYR A 411 20.98 23.86 8.75
N SER A 412 21.35 23.09 7.72
CA SER A 412 22.45 22.12 7.77
C SER A 412 23.80 22.80 7.97
N ASP A 413 24.06 23.89 7.25
CA ASP A 413 25.26 24.72 7.40
C ASP A 413 25.35 25.34 8.81
N TRP A 414 24.22 25.86 9.30
CA TRP A 414 24.13 26.37 10.67
C TRP A 414 24.47 25.30 11.71
N LEU A 415 23.96 24.07 11.56
CA LEU A 415 24.30 22.96 12.45
C LEU A 415 25.75 22.49 12.29
N ALA A 416 26.29 22.54 11.08
CA ALA A 416 27.68 22.16 10.79
C ALA A 416 28.71 23.02 11.54
N GLY A 417 28.41 24.30 11.72
CA GLY A 417 29.24 25.22 12.49
C GLY A 417 29.25 24.96 14.00
N ARG A 418 28.42 24.03 14.53
CA ARG A 418 28.21 23.85 15.97
C ARG A 418 28.83 22.55 16.49
N LYS A 419 29.78 22.68 17.43
CA LYS A 419 30.46 21.54 18.08
C LYS A 419 29.80 21.07 19.39
N ARG A 420 29.05 21.94 20.07
CA ARG A 420 28.36 21.65 21.35
C ARG A 420 27.00 22.34 21.39
N CYS A 421 26.09 21.81 22.19
CA CYS A 421 24.84 22.48 22.47
C CYS A 421 25.04 23.61 23.50
N GLY A 422 24.35 24.73 23.30
CA GLY A 422 24.41 25.90 24.19
C GLY A 422 23.65 27.09 23.59
N PRO A 423 23.35 28.11 24.39
CA PRO A 423 22.65 29.29 23.92
C PRO A 423 23.58 30.07 22.99
N SER A 424 23.38 29.92 21.68
CA SER A 424 23.82 30.94 20.75
C SER A 424 22.70 31.98 20.70
N GLY A 425 23.00 33.22 21.09
CA GLY A 425 22.20 34.35 20.66
C GLY A 425 22.00 34.31 19.13
N PRO A 426 21.05 35.08 18.57
CA PRO A 426 20.59 34.89 17.21
C PRO A 426 21.77 34.97 16.22
N SER A 427 22.16 33.81 15.66
CA SER A 427 23.27 33.74 14.71
C SER A 427 22.78 34.23 13.34
N ALA A 428 23.66 34.85 12.55
CA ALA A 428 23.29 35.36 11.23
C ALA A 428 22.83 34.23 10.31
N GLU A 429 23.42 33.05 10.45
CA GLU A 429 23.13 31.83 9.71
C GLU A 429 21.72 31.30 10.05
N LEU A 430 21.35 31.26 11.33
CA LEU A 430 20.01 30.82 11.73
C LEU A 430 18.92 31.82 11.28
N ARG A 431 19.23 33.13 11.27
CA ARG A 431 18.33 34.14 10.69
C ARG A 431 18.17 33.94 9.19
N ALA A 432 19.26 33.72 8.46
CA ALA A 432 19.22 33.44 7.02
C ALA A 432 18.40 32.18 6.72
N ALA A 433 18.60 31.10 7.49
CA ALA A 433 17.84 29.87 7.37
C ALA A 433 16.33 30.09 7.58
N ARG A 434 15.94 30.85 8.61
CA ARG A 434 14.53 31.20 8.87
C ARG A 434 13.92 32.08 7.76
N THR A 435 14.69 32.99 7.17
CA THR A 435 14.23 33.80 6.03
C THR A 435 14.01 32.95 4.78
N ALA A 436 14.91 32.01 4.50
CA ALA A 436 14.77 31.06 3.41
C ALA A 436 13.53 30.16 3.62
N ASP A 437 13.33 29.66 4.85
CA ASP A 437 12.17 28.85 5.22
C ASP A 437 10.84 29.61 5.13
N ALA A 438 10.83 30.90 5.50
CA ALA A 438 9.68 31.77 5.30
C ALA A 438 9.36 31.97 3.81
N THR A 439 10.38 32.09 2.96
CA THR A 439 10.24 32.19 1.50
C THR A 439 9.66 30.90 0.94
N ALA A 440 10.20 29.73 1.32
CA ALA A 440 9.68 28.43 0.93
C ALA A 440 8.21 28.25 1.38
N THR A 441 7.88 28.74 2.56
CA THR A 441 6.50 28.71 3.09
C THR A 441 5.54 29.63 2.32
N ARG A 442 6.01 30.75 1.78
CA ARG A 442 5.20 31.61 0.89
C ARG A 442 4.93 30.90 -0.44
N ILE A 443 5.96 30.40 -1.11
CA ILE A 443 5.83 29.70 -2.40
C ILE A 443 4.92 28.47 -2.27
N LYS A 444 5.05 27.70 -1.17
CA LYS A 444 4.15 26.57 -0.91
C LYS A 444 2.69 26.99 -0.75
N ARG A 445 2.41 28.17 -0.17
CA ARG A 445 1.03 28.67 -0.06
C ARG A 445 0.47 29.08 -1.43
N GLU A 446 1.32 29.64 -2.28
CA GLU A 446 0.97 29.94 -3.68
C GLU A 446 0.67 28.66 -4.46
N PHE A 447 1.48 27.60 -4.26
CA PHE A 447 1.21 26.26 -4.80
C PHE A 447 -0.12 25.68 -4.32
N VAL A 448 -0.41 25.66 -3.01
CA VAL A 448 -1.66 25.09 -2.46
C VAL A 448 -2.91 25.84 -2.93
N ALA A 449 -2.77 27.14 -3.24
CA ALA A 449 -3.87 27.96 -3.71
C ALA A 449 -4.12 27.83 -5.24
N ALA A 450 -3.10 27.40 -6.00
CA ALA A 450 -3.18 27.16 -7.43
C ALA A 450 -3.71 25.74 -7.70
#